data_AF-A0A1U9R2S6-F1
#
_entry.id   AF-A0A1U9R2S6-F1
#
_cell.length_a   1.000
_cell.length_b   1.000
_cell.length_c   1.000
_cell.angle_alpha   90.00
_cell.angle_beta   90.00
_cell.angle_gamma   90.00
#
_symmetry.space_group_name_H-M   'P 1'
#
loop_
_entity.id
_entity.type
_entity.pdbx_description
1 polymer ?
#
loop_
_entity_poly.entity_id
_entity_poly.type
_entity_poly.pdbx_seq_one_letter_code
_entity_poly.pdbx_strand_id
1 'polypeptide(L)'
;MTDRPMELRGFAAALAVRLPGTWTSHYHQHAAYPEQFALGNRVWDLGHVHWAVTQFVLRHDAELNGSHGQRLYVIERPLKPGQFLVTPLQPSVEIDYFDDVDEPSGIAVPGDPARAAAAVARRLLPRYQHALAAVRRNSPTARTGQPAPSTRNTLPLADGLPTRPSSGHAPYLR
;
A
#
# COMPACT_ATOMS: atom_id res chain seq x y z
N MET A 1 -11.28 -33.60 3.83
CA MET A 1 -10.50 -32.62 4.63
C MET A 1 -9.77 -31.75 3.62
N THR A 2 -10.47 -30.79 3.03
CA THR A 2 -9.98 -30.03 1.87
C THR A 2 -9.05 -28.93 2.37
N ASP A 3 -7.88 -28.83 1.77
CA ASP A 3 -6.81 -27.92 2.16
C ASP A 3 -7.22 -26.45 1.90
N ARG A 4 -7.70 -25.78 2.95
CA ARG A 4 -8.15 -24.37 2.97
C ARG A 4 -7.16 -23.31 2.41
N PRO A 5 -5.82 -23.48 2.49
CA PRO A 5 -4.86 -22.56 1.86
C PRO A 5 -5.06 -22.37 0.35
N MET A 6 -5.46 -23.43 -0.36
CA MET A 6 -5.71 -23.36 -1.81
C MET A 6 -6.98 -22.58 -2.14
N GLU A 7 -7.98 -22.57 -1.25
CA GLU A 7 -9.23 -21.83 -1.46
C GLU A 7 -9.01 -20.32 -1.42
N LEU A 8 -8.31 -19.79 -0.42
CA LEU A 8 -8.05 -18.34 -0.33
C LEU A 8 -7.14 -17.86 -1.46
N ARG A 9 -6.05 -18.57 -1.74
CA ARG A 9 -5.12 -18.21 -2.83
C ARG A 9 -5.83 -18.18 -4.18
N GLY A 10 -6.61 -19.22 -4.48
CA GLY A 10 -7.38 -19.34 -5.72
C GLY A 10 -8.46 -18.25 -5.82
N PHE A 11 -9.18 -18.00 -4.72
CA PHE A 11 -10.19 -16.95 -4.65
C PHE A 11 -9.57 -15.56 -4.89
N ALA A 12 -8.48 -15.22 -4.22
CA ALA A 12 -7.83 -13.90 -4.34
C ALA A 12 -7.30 -13.65 -5.77
N ALA A 13 -6.68 -14.66 -6.38
CA ALA A 13 -6.23 -14.59 -7.77
C ALA A 13 -7.42 -14.41 -8.74
N ALA A 14 -8.50 -15.18 -8.55
CA ALA A 14 -9.70 -15.09 -9.37
C ALA A 14 -10.44 -13.75 -9.19
N LEU A 15 -10.42 -13.19 -7.98
CA LEU A 15 -10.96 -11.87 -7.66
C LEU A 15 -10.16 -10.78 -8.38
N ALA A 16 -8.83 -10.80 -8.29
CA ALA A 16 -7.96 -9.81 -8.95
C ALA A 16 -8.23 -9.71 -10.45
N VAL A 17 -8.32 -10.84 -11.16
CA VAL A 17 -8.59 -10.88 -12.61
C VAL A 17 -9.94 -10.24 -12.99
N ARG A 18 -10.89 -10.21 -12.06
CA ARG A 18 -12.27 -9.74 -12.32
C ARG A 18 -12.53 -8.32 -11.84
N LEU A 19 -11.64 -7.75 -11.04
CA LEU A 19 -11.77 -6.37 -10.60
C LEU A 19 -11.53 -5.41 -11.77
N PRO A 20 -12.20 -4.25 -11.81
CA PRO A 20 -11.97 -3.27 -12.85
C PRO A 20 -10.55 -2.70 -12.77
N GLY A 21 -9.89 -2.61 -13.92
CA GLY A 21 -8.49 -2.20 -14.04
C GLY A 21 -7.52 -3.37 -13.86
N THR A 22 -6.23 -3.06 -13.73
CA THR A 22 -5.18 -4.08 -13.53
C THR A 22 -4.98 -4.32 -12.05
N TRP A 23 -5.24 -5.55 -11.62
CA TRP A 23 -4.99 -6.01 -10.26
C TRP A 23 -4.10 -7.24 -10.25
N THR A 24 -3.19 -7.30 -9.28
CA THR A 24 -2.33 -8.46 -9.01
C THR A 24 -2.61 -8.99 -7.61
N SER A 25 -2.45 -10.29 -7.40
CA SER A 25 -2.69 -10.94 -6.11
C SER A 25 -1.40 -11.48 -5.53
N HIS A 26 -1.14 -11.16 -4.27
CA HIS A 26 -0.02 -11.69 -3.50
C HIS A 26 -0.58 -12.41 -2.28
N TYR A 27 -0.32 -13.71 -2.19
CA TYR A 27 -0.78 -14.53 -1.09
C TYR A 27 0.33 -14.68 -0.05
N HIS A 28 -0.02 -14.56 1.22
CA HIS A 28 0.89 -14.78 2.33
C HIS A 28 0.38 -15.93 3.20
N GLN A 29 1.31 -16.77 3.63
CA GLN A 29 1.07 -17.76 4.67
C GLN A 29 1.86 -17.32 5.91
N HIS A 30 1.19 -17.28 7.04
CA HIS A 30 1.76 -16.85 8.30
C HIS A 30 2.17 -18.07 9.11
N ALA A 31 3.45 -18.16 9.43
CA ALA A 31 3.95 -19.16 10.37
C ALA A 31 3.65 -18.74 11.82
N ALA A 32 3.55 -17.42 12.09
CA ALA A 32 3.31 -16.85 13.40
C ALA A 32 2.55 -15.51 13.35
N TYR A 33 1.94 -15.12 14.48
CA TYR A 33 1.16 -13.89 14.64
C TYR A 33 1.86 -12.58 14.21
N PRO A 34 3.17 -12.37 14.43
CA PRO A 34 3.84 -11.13 14.01
C PRO A 34 3.80 -10.87 12.51
N GLU A 35 3.76 -11.93 11.69
CA GLU A 35 3.72 -11.81 10.22
C GLU A 35 2.35 -11.31 9.72
N GLN A 36 1.28 -11.72 10.39
CA GLN A 36 -0.08 -11.21 10.18
C GLN A 36 -0.21 -9.73 10.59
N PHE A 37 0.45 -9.34 11.69
CA PHE A 37 0.27 -8.03 12.33
C PHE A 37 0.63 -6.86 11.41
N ALA A 38 1.68 -6.99 10.60
CA ALA A 38 2.17 -5.92 9.74
C ALA A 38 1.18 -5.51 8.63
N LEU A 39 0.41 -6.47 8.09
CA LEU A 39 -0.60 -6.19 7.07
C LEU A 39 -1.94 -5.84 7.72
N GLY A 40 -2.27 -6.51 8.83
CA GLY A 40 -3.45 -6.24 9.64
C GLY A 40 -3.55 -4.81 10.18
N ASN A 41 -2.44 -4.23 10.63
CA ASN A 41 -2.42 -2.84 11.13
C ASN A 41 -2.64 -1.79 10.05
N ARG A 42 -2.52 -2.16 8.78
CA ARG A 42 -2.76 -1.25 7.66
C ARG A 42 -4.19 -1.33 7.14
N VAL A 43 -5.06 -2.12 7.77
CA VAL A 43 -6.47 -2.21 7.41
C VAL A 43 -7.14 -0.87 7.64
N TRP A 44 -7.69 -0.29 6.57
CA TRP A 44 -8.44 0.96 6.61
C TRP A 44 -9.93 0.68 6.86
N ASP A 45 -10.18 0.08 8.02
CA ASP A 45 -11.48 -0.30 8.54
C ASP A 45 -11.37 -0.33 10.05
N LEU A 46 -12.31 0.31 10.77
CA LEU A 46 -12.53 0.10 12.21
C LEU A 46 -13.65 -0.90 12.50
N GLY A 47 -14.24 -1.49 11.45
CA GLY A 47 -15.38 -2.39 11.55
C GLY A 47 -15.02 -3.88 11.62
N HIS A 48 -15.76 -4.67 10.84
CA HIS A 48 -15.76 -6.13 10.94
C HIS A 48 -14.42 -6.78 10.58
N VAL A 49 -13.63 -6.17 9.71
CA VAL A 49 -12.35 -6.74 9.28
C VAL A 49 -11.28 -6.45 10.32
N HIS A 50 -11.31 -5.28 10.96
CA HIS A 50 -10.46 -4.98 12.11
C HIS A 50 -10.70 -5.93 13.29
N TRP A 51 -11.97 -6.16 13.64
CA TRP A 51 -12.32 -7.16 14.65
C TRP A 51 -11.79 -8.56 14.28
N ALA A 52 -11.98 -8.99 13.03
CA ALA A 52 -11.50 -10.31 12.59
C ALA A 52 -9.98 -10.46 12.69
N VAL A 53 -9.23 -9.43 12.29
CA VAL A 53 -7.75 -9.43 12.31
C VAL A 53 -7.19 -9.36 13.73
N THR A 54 -7.87 -8.68 14.66
CA THR A 54 -7.42 -8.55 16.06
C THR A 54 -7.79 -9.75 16.93
N GLN A 55 -8.90 -10.44 16.65
CA GLN A 55 -9.39 -11.53 17.48
C GLN A 55 -8.95 -12.93 17.03
N PHE A 56 -8.53 -13.08 15.77
CA PHE A 56 -8.17 -14.39 15.23
C PHE A 56 -6.73 -14.40 14.70
N VAL A 57 -6.03 -15.52 14.94
CA VAL A 57 -4.76 -15.80 14.26
C VAL A 57 -5.08 -16.31 12.86
N LEU A 58 -4.91 -15.42 11.89
CA LEU A 58 -5.07 -15.72 10.47
C LEU A 58 -3.81 -16.45 10.01
N ARG A 59 -3.96 -17.71 9.60
CA ARG A 59 -2.83 -18.51 9.10
C ARG A 59 -2.39 -18.12 7.69
N HIS A 60 -3.23 -17.36 6.98
CA HIS A 60 -2.99 -16.92 5.61
C HIS A 60 -3.88 -15.73 5.27
N ASP A 61 -3.38 -14.89 4.38
CA ASP A 61 -4.11 -13.77 3.79
C ASP A 61 -3.69 -13.52 2.34
N ALA A 62 -4.35 -12.57 1.69
CA ALA A 62 -3.91 -12.08 0.40
C ALA A 62 -4.02 -10.56 0.31
N GLU A 63 -3.04 -9.97 -0.37
CA GLU A 63 -3.03 -8.57 -0.76
C GLU A 63 -3.29 -8.45 -2.26
N LEU A 64 -4.28 -7.63 -2.63
CA LEU A 64 -4.51 -7.26 -4.02
C LEU A 64 -3.94 -5.87 -4.28
N ASN A 65 -3.08 -5.76 -5.27
CA ASN A 65 -2.44 -4.52 -5.69
C ASN A 65 -3.04 -4.05 -7.00
N GLY A 66 -3.74 -2.92 -6.95
CA GLY A 66 -4.37 -2.26 -8.08
C GLY A 66 -3.59 -1.05 -8.55
N SER A 67 -4.07 -0.44 -9.65
CA SER A 67 -3.50 0.80 -10.18
C SER A 67 -3.56 1.95 -9.16
N HIS A 68 -2.73 2.98 -9.35
CA HIS A 68 -2.75 4.21 -8.54
C HIS A 68 -2.57 3.98 -7.03
N GLY A 69 -1.82 2.94 -6.63
CA GLY A 69 -1.54 2.64 -5.22
C GLY A 69 -2.74 2.09 -4.45
N GLN A 70 -3.80 1.65 -5.14
CA GLN A 70 -4.92 0.98 -4.51
C GLN A 70 -4.49 -0.40 -4.00
N ARG A 71 -4.76 -0.68 -2.73
CA ARG A 71 -4.43 -1.96 -2.09
C ARG A 71 -5.65 -2.49 -1.35
N LEU A 72 -5.97 -3.76 -1.56
CA LEU A 72 -7.01 -4.47 -0.84
C LEU A 72 -6.41 -5.64 -0.07
N TYR A 73 -7.02 -5.95 1.06
CA TYR A 73 -6.68 -7.06 1.93
C TYR A 73 -7.82 -8.05 1.97
N VAL A 74 -7.52 -9.32 1.79
CA VAL A 74 -8.48 -10.42 1.67
C VAL A 74 -8.15 -11.51 2.68
N ILE A 75 -9.13 -11.88 3.48
CA ILE A 75 -9.02 -12.95 4.48
C ILE A 75 -10.25 -13.86 4.42
N GLU A 76 -10.09 -15.12 4.84
CA GLU A 76 -11.27 -15.94 5.15
C GLU A 76 -12.06 -15.28 6.26
N ARG A 77 -13.40 -15.31 6.18
CA ARG A 77 -14.24 -14.80 7.25
C ARG A 77 -14.22 -15.79 8.42
N PRO A 78 -13.74 -15.38 9.61
CA PRO A 78 -13.77 -16.26 10.77
C PRO A 78 -15.20 -16.74 11.05
N LEU A 79 -15.34 -18.02 11.41
CA LEU A 79 -16.61 -18.67 11.75
C LEU A 79 -17.64 -18.76 10.60
N LYS A 80 -17.29 -18.39 9.37
CA LYS A 80 -18.17 -18.47 8.18
C LYS A 80 -17.39 -19.03 6.97
N PRO A 81 -17.17 -20.36 6.91
CA PRO A 81 -16.48 -21.01 5.80
C PRO A 81 -17.09 -20.66 4.44
N GLY A 82 -16.25 -20.53 3.41
CA GLY A 82 -16.68 -20.16 2.06
C GLY A 82 -17.12 -18.70 1.89
N GLN A 83 -16.92 -17.85 2.92
CA GLN A 83 -17.05 -16.41 2.82
C GLN A 83 -15.70 -15.74 3.08
N PHE A 84 -15.52 -14.58 2.47
CA PHE A 84 -14.31 -13.79 2.59
C PHE A 84 -14.63 -12.38 3.08
N LEU A 85 -13.66 -11.76 3.73
CA LEU A 85 -13.67 -10.34 4.04
C LEU A 85 -12.70 -9.65 3.10
N VAL A 86 -13.13 -8.53 2.52
CA VAL A 86 -12.30 -7.68 1.66
C VAL A 86 -12.32 -6.28 2.24
N THR A 87 -11.16 -5.72 2.53
CA THR A 87 -11.02 -4.37 3.07
C THR A 87 -9.91 -3.58 2.38
N PRO A 88 -9.99 -2.25 2.30
CA PRO A 88 -8.90 -1.45 1.77
C PRO A 88 -7.74 -1.38 2.76
N LEU A 89 -6.53 -1.24 2.23
CA LEU A 89 -5.35 -0.90 3.02
C LEU A 89 -5.07 0.60 2.96
N GLN A 90 -4.61 1.15 4.07
CA GLN A 90 -4.12 2.51 4.16
C GLN A 90 -2.94 2.71 3.21
N PRO A 91 -2.90 3.82 2.46
CA PRO A 91 -1.70 4.20 1.72
C PRO A 91 -0.55 4.50 2.70
N SER A 92 0.68 4.20 2.30
CA SER A 92 1.87 4.52 3.10
C SER A 92 2.18 6.02 3.00
N VAL A 93 1.50 6.83 3.79
CA VAL A 93 1.66 8.29 3.88
C VAL A 93 1.62 8.74 5.35
N GLU A 94 1.94 10.01 5.61
CA GLU A 94 1.88 10.59 6.95
C GLU A 94 0.46 10.56 7.54
N ILE A 95 0.38 10.40 8.87
CA ILE A 95 -0.88 10.21 9.60
C ILE A 95 -1.79 11.43 9.47
N ASP A 96 -1.25 12.65 9.51
CA ASP A 96 -2.01 13.90 9.40
C ASP A 96 -2.77 14.02 8.06
N TYR A 97 -2.47 13.19 7.06
CA TYR A 97 -3.20 13.23 5.79
C TYR A 97 -4.56 12.53 5.89
N PHE A 98 -4.80 11.78 6.95
CA PHE A 98 -6.06 11.08 7.20
C PHE A 98 -7.09 11.93 7.98
N ASP A 99 -6.72 13.13 8.42
CA ASP A 99 -7.64 14.05 9.11
C ASP A 99 -8.90 14.33 8.28
N ASP A 100 -10.07 14.20 8.91
CA ASP A 100 -11.40 14.33 8.31
C ASP A 100 -11.68 13.39 7.12
N VAL A 101 -10.96 12.26 7.00
CA VAL A 101 -11.21 11.27 5.96
C VAL A 101 -12.09 10.14 6.48
N ASP A 102 -13.30 10.03 5.94
CA ASP A 102 -14.18 8.89 6.18
C ASP A 102 -13.52 7.57 5.77
N GLU A 103 -13.51 6.60 6.68
CA GLU A 103 -12.99 5.29 6.39
C GLU A 103 -13.87 4.54 5.38
N PRO A 104 -13.29 3.91 4.36
CA PRO A 104 -14.06 3.24 3.32
C PRO A 104 -14.76 1.96 3.82
N SER A 105 -14.28 1.36 4.93
CA SER A 105 -14.74 0.14 5.60
C SER A 105 -14.82 -1.12 4.72
N GLY A 106 -14.41 -2.25 5.28
CA GLY A 106 -14.44 -3.54 4.61
C GLY A 106 -15.85 -4.09 4.34
N ILE A 107 -15.94 -5.10 3.48
CA ILE A 107 -17.19 -5.83 3.19
C ILE A 107 -16.98 -7.34 3.27
N ALA A 108 -18.03 -8.06 3.67
CA ALA A 108 -18.11 -9.50 3.50
C ALA A 108 -18.60 -9.84 2.08
N VAL A 109 -17.99 -10.85 1.46
CA VAL A 109 -18.31 -11.33 0.12
C VAL A 109 -18.47 -12.86 0.10
N PRO A 110 -19.30 -13.40 -0.81
CA PRO A 110 -19.40 -14.84 -1.01
C PRO A 110 -18.11 -15.39 -1.66
N GLY A 111 -17.89 -16.70 -1.55
CA GLY A 111 -16.74 -17.36 -2.17
C GLY A 111 -16.80 -17.49 -3.70
N ASP A 112 -17.90 -17.10 -4.34
CA ASP A 112 -17.97 -16.97 -5.79
C ASP A 112 -17.21 -15.71 -6.25
N PRO A 113 -16.08 -15.84 -6.99
CA PRO A 113 -15.24 -14.69 -7.33
C PRO A 113 -15.93 -13.64 -8.21
N ALA A 114 -16.88 -14.04 -9.06
CA ALA A 114 -17.59 -13.10 -9.92
C ALA A 114 -18.56 -12.21 -9.13
N ARG A 115 -19.34 -12.82 -8.23
CA ARG A 115 -20.22 -12.10 -7.31
C ARG A 115 -19.43 -11.25 -6.33
N ALA A 116 -18.29 -11.75 -5.84
CA ALA A 116 -17.39 -10.99 -4.99
C ALA A 116 -16.83 -9.76 -5.71
N ALA A 117 -16.31 -9.93 -6.94
CA ALA A 117 -15.79 -8.82 -7.75
C ALA A 117 -16.86 -7.76 -8.01
N ALA A 118 -18.08 -8.17 -8.37
CA ALA A 118 -19.19 -7.25 -8.56
C ALA A 118 -19.60 -6.51 -7.26
N ALA A 119 -19.48 -7.14 -6.10
CA ALA A 119 -19.73 -6.48 -4.81
C ALA A 119 -18.62 -5.47 -4.48
N VAL A 120 -17.35 -5.86 -4.64
CA VAL A 120 -16.18 -5.00 -4.40
C VAL A 120 -16.21 -3.79 -5.34
N ALA A 121 -16.43 -3.99 -6.64
CA ALA A 121 -16.46 -2.91 -7.62
C ALA A 121 -17.59 -1.91 -7.39
N ARG A 122 -18.78 -2.38 -7.01
CA ARG A 122 -19.94 -1.50 -6.80
C ARG A 122 -19.96 -0.81 -5.45
N ARG A 123 -19.49 -1.48 -4.39
CA ARG A 123 -19.67 -1.01 -3.01
C ARG A 123 -18.37 -0.57 -2.37
N LEU A 124 -17.25 -1.23 -2.63
CA LEU A 124 -16.00 -0.95 -1.92
C LEU A 124 -15.12 0.06 -2.67
N LEU A 125 -14.87 -0.17 -3.97
CA LEU A 125 -13.96 0.66 -4.74
C LEU A 125 -14.34 2.15 -4.79
N PRO A 126 -15.61 2.55 -4.96
CA PRO A 126 -15.95 3.98 -4.99
C PRO A 126 -15.63 4.69 -3.67
N ARG A 127 -15.96 4.06 -2.53
CA ARG A 127 -15.63 4.58 -1.19
C ARG A 127 -14.13 4.67 -0.99
N TYR A 128 -13.39 3.64 -1.39
CA TYR A 128 -11.94 3.63 -1.27
C TYR A 128 -11.26 4.69 -2.14
N GLN A 129 -11.72 4.86 -3.39
CA GLN A 129 -11.21 5.89 -4.29
C GLN A 129 -11.47 7.29 -3.73
N HIS A 130 -12.64 7.53 -3.16
CA HIS A 130 -12.97 8.79 -2.50
C HIS A 130 -12.04 9.07 -1.31
N ALA A 131 -11.82 8.07 -0.44
CA ALA A 131 -10.92 8.19 0.71
C ALA A 131 -9.46 8.47 0.27
N LEU A 132 -8.95 7.74 -0.74
CA LEU A 132 -7.63 8.00 -1.30
C LEU A 132 -7.50 9.40 -1.90
N ALA A 133 -8.54 9.90 -2.57
CA ALA A 133 -8.55 11.25 -3.12
C ALA A 133 -8.56 12.31 -2.00
N ALA A 134 -9.28 12.07 -0.90
CA ALA A 134 -9.24 12.95 0.28
C ALA A 134 -7.85 13.01 0.91
N VAL A 135 -7.22 11.84 1.17
CA VAL A 135 -5.85 11.77 1.69
C VAL A 135 -4.85 12.49 0.80
N ARG A 136 -4.97 12.33 -0.53
CA ARG A 136 -4.09 13.05 -1.48
C ARG A 136 -4.25 14.55 -1.40
N ARG A 137 -5.48 15.07 -1.25
CA ARG A 137 -5.73 16.52 -1.09
C ARG A 137 -5.11 17.06 0.19
N ASN A 138 -5.07 16.27 1.25
CA ASN A 138 -4.46 16.65 2.52
C ASN A 138 -2.93 16.68 2.47
N SER A 139 -2.30 16.10 1.45
CA SER A 139 -0.84 16.14 1.30
C SER A 139 -0.30 17.57 1.03
N PRO A 140 0.84 17.96 1.60
CA PRO A 140 1.50 19.24 1.36
C PRO A 140 1.78 19.49 -0.12
N THR A 141 2.22 18.47 -0.86
CA THR A 141 2.47 18.59 -2.32
C THR A 141 1.19 19.00 -3.07
N ALA A 142 0.02 18.50 -2.66
CA ALA A 142 -1.26 18.91 -3.23
C ALA A 142 -1.73 20.29 -2.73
N ARG A 143 -1.49 20.62 -1.46
CA ARG A 143 -1.86 21.92 -0.85
C ARG A 143 -1.03 23.10 -1.36
N THR A 144 0.24 22.87 -1.66
CA THR A 144 1.19 23.95 -2.04
C THR A 144 1.40 24.03 -3.56
N GLY A 145 0.82 23.11 -4.34
CA GLY A 145 1.02 23.04 -5.81
C GLY A 145 2.47 22.80 -6.25
N GLN A 146 3.35 22.45 -5.31
CA GLN A 146 4.80 22.42 -5.51
C GLN A 146 5.28 20.96 -5.63
N PRO A 147 5.94 20.57 -6.73
CA PRO A 147 6.51 19.24 -6.85
C PRO A 147 7.48 18.97 -5.70
N ALA A 148 7.48 17.73 -5.19
CA ALA A 148 8.34 17.31 -4.09
C ALA A 148 9.80 17.77 -4.30
N PRO A 149 10.50 18.26 -3.27
CA PRO A 149 11.89 18.66 -3.41
C PRO A 149 12.70 17.45 -3.85
N SER A 150 13.20 17.52 -5.08
CA SER A 150 14.20 16.57 -5.55
C SER A 150 15.43 16.77 -4.69
N THR A 151 15.69 15.87 -3.74
CA THR A 151 17.00 15.74 -3.11
C THR A 151 17.99 15.23 -4.16
N ARG A 152 18.32 16.09 -5.12
CA ARG A 152 19.50 15.94 -5.94
C ARG A 152 20.67 16.32 -5.04
N ASN A 153 21.18 15.33 -4.32
CA ASN A 153 22.50 15.39 -3.71
C ASN A 153 23.50 15.77 -4.81
N THR A 154 23.82 17.05 -4.89
CA THR A 154 24.89 17.55 -5.75
C THR A 154 26.12 17.57 -4.86
N LEU A 155 26.95 16.54 -5.01
CA LEU A 155 28.31 16.53 -4.48
C LEU A 155 29.01 17.79 -4.99
N PRO A 156 29.73 18.56 -4.15
CA PRO A 156 30.55 19.65 -4.67
C PRO A 156 31.70 19.06 -5.48
N LEU A 157 31.66 19.26 -6.80
CA LEU A 157 32.76 19.00 -7.72
C LEU A 157 33.92 19.93 -7.33
N ALA A 158 34.96 19.33 -6.75
CA ALA A 158 36.26 19.95 -6.62
C ALA A 158 36.89 20.03 -8.01
N ASP A 159 37.11 21.24 -8.51
CA ASP A 159 38.01 21.47 -9.65
C ASP A 159 38.63 22.86 -9.54
N GLY A 160 39.96 22.91 -9.63
CA GLY A 160 40.69 24.17 -9.68
C GLY A 160 42.17 24.05 -9.36
N LEU A 161 42.92 23.28 -10.15
CA LEU A 161 44.38 23.34 -10.20
C LEU A 161 44.78 23.90 -11.57
N PRO A 162 45.56 24.99 -11.63
CA PRO A 162 46.35 25.28 -12.83
C PRO A 162 47.85 25.30 -12.53
N THR A 163 48.54 24.36 -13.20
CA THR A 163 49.85 24.43 -13.85
C THR A 163 50.82 25.60 -13.55
N ARG A 164 52.05 25.23 -13.16
CA ARG A 164 53.28 26.06 -13.30
C ARG A 164 53.60 26.32 -14.78
N PRO A 165 54.32 27.42 -15.06
CA PRO A 165 55.59 27.25 -15.74
C PRO A 165 56.79 27.96 -15.04
N SER A 166 57.97 27.53 -15.46
CA SER A 166 59.29 27.73 -14.88
C SER A 166 59.95 29.11 -15.08
N SER A 167 60.76 29.46 -14.07
CA SER A 167 62.09 30.11 -14.08
C SER A 167 62.25 31.57 -14.50
N GLY A 168 62.95 32.34 -13.65
CA GLY A 168 63.48 33.66 -13.99
C GLY A 168 64.03 34.47 -12.81
N HIS A 169 65.24 34.09 -12.35
CA HIS A 169 66.33 34.97 -11.90
C HIS A 169 66.10 36.10 -10.87
N ALA A 170 66.84 36.02 -9.75
CA ALA A 170 67.09 37.11 -8.79
C ALA A 170 67.86 38.30 -9.43
N PRO A 171 67.87 39.50 -8.82
CA PRO A 171 68.89 39.79 -7.79
C PRO A 171 68.49 40.77 -6.65
N TYR A 172 69.15 40.56 -5.49
CA TYR A 172 69.73 41.49 -4.50
C TYR A 172 69.08 42.81 -3.98
N LEU A 173 69.36 43.02 -2.67
CA LEU A 173 69.38 44.24 -1.83
C LEU A 173 68.02 44.70 -1.26
N ARG A 174 67.89 45.04 0.03
CA ARG A 174 68.85 45.53 1.05
C ARG A 174 68.38 45.17 2.45
#